data_AF-A0A9Q9EX44-F1
#
_entry.id   AF-A0A9Q9EX44-F1
#
_cell.length_a   1.000
_cell.length_b   1.000
_cell.length_c   1.000
_cell.angle_alpha   90.00
_cell.angle_beta   90.00
_cell.angle_gamma   90.00
#
_symmetry.space_group_name_H-M   'P 1'
#
loop_
_entity.id
_entity.type
_entity.pdbx_description
1 polymer ?
#
loop_
_entity_poly.entity_id
_entity_poly.type
_entity_poly.pdbx_seq_one_letter_code
_entity_poly.pdbx_strand_id
1 'polypeptide(L)'
;MKGKILKLLIIVIVIFNGACGTGVYEIVSRDQRDPDNFYVNVDSFSEENVIKCIWEEDERCDKYILMRSEDKNVLKFKEVYNGEGTEYEDRVLKEDTRYIYRLDKIRGKKRFLGNIHYMGIYSKQVKDVYEPNDKKEKAVLLQNDKQGNVYYYRSHEGTVLEDEDWYKVRIPAKRQAKIAIVYDAANLPFIITKPYNGSSEKPATNAVIIIKNDTDGEKELSFKISLDRNIVVSGSAGGECYPYTLRLLSIE
;
A
#
# COMPACT_ATOMS: atom_id res chain seq x y z
N MET A 1 -55.97 23.24 -38.73
CA MET A 1 -55.17 23.68 -37.56
C MET A 1 -54.91 22.57 -36.52
N LYS A 2 -55.91 21.76 -36.14
CA LYS A 2 -55.77 20.72 -35.09
C LYS A 2 -54.69 19.64 -35.36
N GLY A 3 -54.55 19.16 -36.60
CA GLY A 3 -53.58 18.11 -36.94
C GLY A 3 -52.10 18.52 -36.97
N LYS A 4 -51.80 19.81 -37.17
CA LYS A 4 -50.41 20.34 -37.12
C LYS A 4 -49.93 20.51 -35.67
N ILE A 5 -50.83 20.92 -34.77
CA ILE A 5 -50.56 21.06 -33.33
C ILE A 5 -50.32 19.68 -32.70
N LEU A 6 -51.12 18.67 -33.09
CA LEU A 6 -50.96 17.30 -32.59
C LEU A 6 -49.61 16.67 -33.02
N LYS A 7 -49.18 16.90 -34.28
CA LYS A 7 -47.85 16.44 -34.75
C LYS A 7 -46.71 17.16 -34.03
N LEU A 8 -46.85 18.45 -33.74
CA LEU A 8 -45.86 19.21 -32.98
C LEU A 8 -45.74 18.70 -31.53
N LEU A 9 -46.88 18.38 -30.89
CA LEU A 9 -46.90 17.82 -29.53
C LEU A 9 -46.22 16.43 -29.45
N ILE A 10 -46.47 15.58 -30.44
CA ILE A 10 -45.87 14.24 -30.50
C ILE A 10 -44.35 14.33 -30.69
N ILE A 11 -43.87 15.27 -31.51
CA ILE A 11 -42.42 15.48 -31.72
C ILE A 11 -41.75 15.98 -30.42
N VAL A 12 -42.38 16.89 -29.68
CA VAL A 12 -41.84 17.38 -28.39
C VAL A 12 -41.80 16.26 -27.34
N ILE A 13 -42.82 15.41 -27.28
CA ILE A 13 -42.87 14.26 -26.35
C ILE A 13 -41.80 13.22 -26.71
N VAL A 14 -41.53 12.97 -27.98
CA VAL A 14 -40.48 12.02 -28.41
C VAL A 14 -39.07 12.58 -28.14
N ILE A 15 -38.86 13.90 -28.28
CA ILE A 15 -37.58 14.55 -27.94
C ILE A 15 -37.30 14.49 -26.43
N PHE A 16 -38.33 14.63 -25.58
CA PHE A 16 -38.17 14.55 -24.12
C PHE A 16 -37.98 13.12 -23.60
N ASN A 17 -38.50 12.10 -24.28
CA ASN A 17 -38.35 10.69 -23.87
C ASN A 17 -37.12 9.98 -24.48
N GLY A 18 -36.49 10.57 -25.51
CA GLY A 18 -35.26 10.04 -26.12
C GLY A 18 -33.97 10.44 -25.38
N ALA A 19 -34.05 11.44 -24.49
CA ALA A 19 -32.96 11.83 -23.60
C ALA A 19 -33.05 11.02 -22.30
N CYS A 20 -32.81 9.71 -22.38
CA CYS A 20 -32.52 8.88 -21.22
C CYS A 20 -31.07 9.16 -20.77
N GLY A 21 -30.81 10.42 -20.41
CA GLY A 21 -29.63 10.86 -19.69
C GLY A 21 -30.07 11.21 -18.28
N THR A 22 -29.29 10.75 -17.31
CA THR A 22 -29.31 11.19 -15.92
C THR A 22 -29.62 12.69 -15.84
N GLY A 23 -30.80 13.00 -15.31
CA GLY A 23 -31.49 14.25 -15.57
C GLY A 23 -30.84 15.46 -14.93
N VAL A 24 -31.17 16.66 -15.44
CA VAL A 24 -30.80 17.98 -14.89
C VAL A 24 -31.00 18.06 -13.37
N TYR A 25 -31.97 17.32 -12.82
CA TYR A 25 -32.22 17.22 -11.39
C TYR A 25 -31.02 16.68 -10.60
N GLU A 26 -30.36 15.64 -11.09
CA GLU A 26 -29.19 15.02 -10.44
C GLU A 26 -27.99 15.98 -10.42
N ILE A 27 -27.83 16.78 -11.49
CA ILE A 27 -26.79 17.83 -11.58
C ILE A 27 -27.06 18.98 -10.59
N VAL A 28 -28.33 19.33 -10.38
CA VAL A 28 -28.73 20.45 -9.50
C VAL A 28 -28.78 20.02 -8.03
N SER A 29 -29.13 18.76 -7.73
CA SER A 29 -29.12 18.20 -6.37
C SER A 29 -27.73 17.80 -5.90
N ARG A 30 -26.76 17.71 -6.82
CA ARG A 30 -25.38 17.35 -6.53
C ARG A 30 -24.73 18.36 -5.58
N ASP A 31 -23.88 17.85 -4.69
CA ASP A 31 -23.02 18.69 -3.88
C ASP A 31 -22.17 19.61 -4.77
N GLN A 32 -22.30 20.92 -4.55
CA GLN A 32 -21.70 21.94 -5.40
C GLN A 32 -20.25 22.27 -5.02
N ARG A 33 -19.71 21.67 -3.96
CA ARG A 33 -18.31 21.84 -3.56
C ARG A 33 -17.35 21.24 -4.59
N ASP A 34 -16.12 21.74 -4.60
CA ASP A 34 -15.06 21.16 -5.43
C ASP A 34 -14.76 19.73 -4.96
N PRO A 35 -14.31 18.83 -5.88
CA PRO A 35 -13.83 17.50 -5.51
C PRO A 35 -12.78 17.58 -4.40
N ASP A 36 -12.92 16.71 -3.40
CA ASP A 36 -11.97 16.57 -2.29
C ASP A 36 -11.36 15.16 -2.31
N ASN A 37 -10.61 14.79 -1.27
CA ASN A 37 -10.02 13.46 -1.12
C ASN A 37 -9.31 12.90 -2.38
N PHE A 38 -8.05 13.29 -2.58
CA PHE A 38 -7.23 12.80 -3.69
C PHE A 38 -6.39 11.58 -3.30
N TYR A 39 -6.83 10.85 -2.27
CA TYR A 39 -6.10 9.71 -1.74
C TYR A 39 -6.10 8.53 -2.70
N VAL A 40 -4.93 7.91 -2.87
CA VAL A 40 -4.76 6.65 -3.60
C VAL A 40 -4.08 5.66 -2.69
N ASN A 41 -4.72 4.52 -2.49
CA ASN A 41 -4.05 3.34 -1.98
C ASN A 41 -3.27 2.68 -3.12
N VAL A 42 -1.94 2.62 -3.00
CA VAL A 42 -1.05 1.99 -3.97
C VAL A 42 -0.46 0.73 -3.35
N ASP A 43 -0.89 -0.42 -3.83
CA ASP A 43 -0.42 -1.73 -3.38
C ASP A 43 0.48 -2.36 -4.43
N SER A 44 1.71 -2.68 -4.02
CA SER A 44 2.80 -3.13 -4.91
C SER A 44 3.06 -4.63 -4.84
N PHE A 45 2.54 -5.30 -3.81
CA PHE A 45 2.99 -6.63 -3.43
C PHE A 45 1.84 -7.62 -3.20
N SER A 46 0.61 -7.30 -3.62
CA SER A 46 -0.51 -8.26 -3.57
C SER A 46 -0.52 -9.25 -4.72
N GLU A 47 0.12 -8.94 -5.85
CA GLU A 47 0.17 -9.79 -7.03
C GLU A 47 1.48 -9.56 -7.79
N GLU A 48 2.08 -10.63 -8.32
CA GLU A 48 3.31 -10.51 -9.11
C GLU A 48 3.09 -9.62 -10.33
N ASN A 49 4.02 -8.70 -10.58
CA ASN A 49 4.01 -7.84 -11.78
C ASN A 49 2.74 -6.97 -11.90
N VAL A 50 2.20 -6.50 -10.78
CA VAL A 50 1.05 -5.59 -10.75
C VAL A 50 1.24 -4.54 -9.67
N ILE A 51 0.97 -3.28 -10.00
CA ILE A 51 0.70 -2.25 -9.00
C ILE A 51 -0.80 -1.97 -9.02
N LYS A 52 -1.49 -2.21 -7.90
CA LYS A 52 -2.93 -1.92 -7.76
C LYS A 52 -3.11 -0.53 -7.17
N CYS A 53 -3.81 0.33 -7.89
CA CYS A 53 -4.17 1.67 -7.44
C CYS A 53 -5.67 1.72 -7.20
N ILE A 54 -6.07 2.04 -5.99
CA ILE A 54 -7.49 2.10 -5.58
C ILE A 54 -7.72 3.45 -4.90
N TRP A 55 -8.82 4.12 -5.21
CA TRP A 55 -9.24 5.37 -4.56
C TRP A 55 -10.72 5.31 -4.21
N GLU A 56 -11.16 6.22 -3.35
CA GLU A 56 -12.56 6.29 -2.94
C GLU A 56 -13.40 7.03 -3.99
N GLU A 57 -14.67 6.64 -4.08
CA GLU A 57 -15.65 7.37 -4.88
C GLU A 57 -15.88 8.76 -4.29
N ASP A 58 -15.88 9.77 -5.15
CA ASP A 58 -16.18 11.15 -4.84
C ASP A 58 -17.37 11.59 -5.69
N GLU A 59 -18.52 11.68 -5.03
CA GLU A 59 -19.78 12.11 -5.61
C GLU A 59 -19.72 13.49 -6.25
N ARG A 60 -18.67 14.31 -6.03
CA ARG A 60 -18.50 15.65 -6.62
C ARG A 60 -17.69 15.65 -7.91
N CYS A 61 -17.06 14.53 -8.28
CA CYS A 61 -16.26 14.41 -9.50
C CYS A 61 -16.96 13.60 -10.60
N ASP A 62 -16.74 13.97 -11.85
CA ASP A 62 -17.27 13.23 -13.00
C ASP A 62 -16.32 12.11 -13.41
N LYS A 63 -15.00 12.34 -13.30
CA LYS A 63 -13.96 11.39 -13.71
C LYS A 63 -12.72 11.52 -12.86
N TYR A 64 -11.97 10.43 -12.82
CA TYR A 64 -10.64 10.35 -12.25
C TYR A 64 -9.61 10.24 -13.36
N ILE A 65 -8.45 10.85 -13.13
CA ILE A 65 -7.27 10.69 -13.98
C ILE A 65 -6.12 10.23 -13.08
N LEU A 66 -5.66 8.99 -13.26
CA LEU A 66 -4.45 8.55 -12.58
C LEU A 66 -3.23 8.93 -13.42
N MET A 67 -2.33 9.67 -12.80
CA MET A 67 -1.06 10.08 -13.38
C MET A 67 0.06 9.23 -12.79
N ARG A 68 1.01 8.81 -13.63
CA ARG A 68 2.19 8.03 -13.23
C ARG A 68 3.48 8.67 -13.75
N SER A 69 4.53 8.65 -12.95
CA SER A 69 5.92 8.92 -13.36
C SER A 69 6.81 7.78 -12.89
N GLU A 70 7.90 7.50 -13.59
CA GLU A 70 9.02 6.79 -12.96
C GLU A 70 9.62 7.67 -11.86
N ASP A 71 10.06 7.07 -10.76
CA ASP A 71 10.76 7.76 -9.68
C ASP A 71 12.17 8.17 -10.14
N LYS A 72 12.31 9.46 -10.48
CA LYS A 72 13.55 10.12 -10.89
C LYS A 72 13.61 11.49 -10.23
N ASN A 73 14.78 12.12 -10.23
CA ASN A 73 14.99 13.49 -9.74
C ASN A 73 13.96 14.52 -10.27
N VAL A 74 13.48 14.33 -11.50
CA VAL A 74 12.41 15.14 -12.09
C VAL A 74 11.28 14.22 -12.52
N LEU A 75 10.13 14.36 -11.88
CA LEU A 75 8.94 13.60 -12.20
C LEU A 75 8.35 14.06 -13.54
N LYS A 76 8.08 13.09 -14.41
CA LYS A 76 7.45 13.28 -15.73
C LYS A 76 6.17 12.47 -15.76
N PHE A 77 5.11 13.08 -15.22
CA PHE A 77 3.79 12.44 -15.14
C PHE A 77 3.18 12.24 -16.53
N LYS A 78 2.66 11.04 -16.76
CA LYS A 78 1.79 10.67 -17.89
C LYS A 78 0.47 10.13 -17.36
N GLU A 79 -0.59 10.34 -18.12
CA GLU A 79 -1.89 9.73 -17.86
C GLU A 79 -1.82 8.23 -18.11
N VAL A 80 -2.27 7.44 -17.13
CA VAL A 80 -2.34 5.96 -17.23
C VAL A 80 -3.76 5.44 -17.08
N TYR A 81 -4.64 6.24 -16.48
CA TYR A 81 -6.07 5.95 -16.38
C TYR A 81 -6.89 7.22 -16.54
N ASN A 82 -8.05 7.10 -17.17
CA ASN A 82 -9.04 8.17 -17.31
C ASN A 82 -10.44 7.56 -17.43
N GLY A 83 -11.25 7.71 -16.39
CA GLY A 83 -12.56 7.05 -16.31
C GLY A 83 -13.29 7.32 -15.01
N GLU A 84 -14.43 6.64 -14.84
CA GLU A 84 -15.33 6.77 -13.69
C GLU A 84 -15.09 5.72 -12.61
N GLY A 85 -14.46 4.59 -12.97
CA GLY A 85 -14.05 3.55 -12.02
C GLY A 85 -13.03 4.04 -10.99
N THR A 86 -12.98 3.34 -9.87
CA THR A 86 -12.22 3.67 -8.66
C THR A 86 -10.97 2.81 -8.46
N GLU A 87 -10.64 1.99 -9.45
CA GLU A 87 -9.50 1.08 -9.44
C GLU A 87 -8.78 1.07 -10.78
N TYR A 88 -7.47 0.84 -10.72
CA TYR A 88 -6.63 0.64 -11.89
C TYR A 88 -5.47 -0.30 -11.54
N GLU A 89 -5.26 -1.30 -12.39
CA GLU A 89 -4.11 -2.20 -12.29
C GLU A 89 -3.05 -1.80 -13.31
N ASP A 90 -1.89 -1.39 -12.81
CA ASP A 90 -0.77 -1.02 -13.65
C ASP A 90 0.11 -2.24 -13.93
N ARG A 91 0.07 -2.68 -15.20
CA ARG A 91 0.75 -3.87 -15.69
C ARG A 91 1.74 -3.51 -16.80
N VAL A 92 2.64 -4.43 -17.12
CA VAL A 92 3.61 -4.27 -18.23
C VAL A 92 4.56 -3.08 -18.00
N LEU A 93 5.19 -3.07 -16.84
CA LEU A 93 6.18 -2.07 -16.44
C LEU A 93 7.59 -2.67 -16.42
N LYS A 94 8.57 -1.82 -16.12
CA LYS A 94 9.94 -2.28 -15.93
C LYS A 94 10.06 -2.94 -14.56
N GLU A 95 10.60 -4.16 -14.54
CA GLU A 95 10.90 -4.90 -13.30
C GLU A 95 11.72 -4.08 -12.30
N ASP A 96 11.44 -4.29 -11.02
CA ASP A 96 12.10 -3.66 -9.86
C ASP A 96 12.22 -2.14 -9.99
N THR A 97 11.17 -1.52 -10.54
CA THR A 97 11.13 -0.07 -10.78
C THR A 97 10.10 0.61 -9.89
N ARG A 98 10.52 1.72 -9.30
CA ARG A 98 9.69 2.63 -8.51
C ARG A 98 8.90 3.56 -9.42
N TYR A 99 7.61 3.67 -9.16
CA TYR A 99 6.70 4.58 -9.83
C TYR A 99 6.02 5.49 -8.80
N ILE A 100 5.78 6.73 -9.20
CA ILE A 100 5.08 7.74 -8.43
C ILE A 100 3.74 8.01 -9.08
N TYR A 101 2.67 7.91 -8.30
CA TYR A 101 1.29 8.09 -8.70
C TYR A 101 0.69 9.34 -8.10
N ARG A 102 -0.24 9.95 -8.82
CA ARG A 102 -1.01 11.11 -8.38
C ARG A 102 -2.41 11.01 -8.98
N LEU A 103 -3.44 11.22 -8.16
CA LEU A 103 -4.81 11.28 -8.63
C LEU A 103 -5.18 12.72 -8.97
N ASP A 104 -5.66 12.95 -10.18
CA ASP A 104 -6.35 14.17 -10.56
C ASP A 104 -7.84 13.85 -10.75
N LYS A 105 -8.71 14.85 -10.64
CA LYS A 105 -10.16 14.71 -10.81
C LYS A 105 -10.69 15.70 -11.83
N ILE A 106 -11.76 15.35 -12.54
CA ILE A 106 -12.47 16.24 -13.46
C ILE A 106 -13.87 16.52 -12.88
N ARG A 107 -14.29 17.79 -12.94
CA ARG A 107 -15.69 18.20 -12.77
C ARG A 107 -16.07 19.18 -13.88
N GLY A 108 -17.04 18.81 -14.70
CA GLY A 108 -17.40 19.48 -15.94
C GLY A 108 -16.19 19.60 -16.87
N LYS A 109 -15.73 20.85 -17.07
CA LYS A 109 -14.56 21.17 -17.90
C LYS A 109 -13.30 21.47 -17.08
N LYS A 110 -13.41 21.49 -15.74
CA LYS A 110 -12.31 21.86 -14.84
C LYS A 110 -11.59 20.61 -14.35
N ARG A 111 -10.26 20.62 -14.44
CA ARG A 111 -9.36 19.61 -13.85
C ARG A 111 -8.86 20.11 -12.51
N PHE A 112 -8.90 19.23 -11.52
CA PHE A 112 -8.38 19.41 -10.18
C PHE A 112 -7.15 18.53 -10.03
N LEU A 113 -6.00 19.14 -9.77
CA LEU A 113 -4.75 18.42 -9.63
C LEU A 113 -4.60 17.92 -8.20
N GLY A 114 -4.28 16.64 -8.03
CA GLY A 114 -3.80 16.14 -6.75
C GLY A 114 -2.46 16.78 -6.40
N ASN A 115 -2.17 16.85 -5.11
CA ASN A 115 -0.92 17.39 -4.58
C ASN A 115 -0.14 16.38 -3.73
N ILE A 116 -0.68 15.16 -3.57
CA ILE A 116 -0.04 14.07 -2.84
C ILE A 116 0.44 13.04 -3.86
N HIS A 117 1.66 12.55 -3.63
CA HIS A 117 2.29 11.52 -4.43
C HIS A 117 2.34 10.21 -3.66
N TYR A 118 2.10 9.11 -4.36
CA TYR A 118 2.07 7.76 -3.80
C TYR A 118 3.08 6.89 -4.54
N MET A 119 3.88 6.12 -3.81
CA MET A 119 4.88 5.27 -4.41
C MET A 119 4.35 3.85 -4.59
N GLY A 120 4.59 3.28 -5.77
CA GLY A 120 4.40 1.87 -6.05
C GLY A 120 5.66 1.24 -6.64
N ILE A 121 5.88 -0.05 -6.36
CA ILE A 121 7.01 -0.83 -6.85
C ILE A 121 6.46 -1.88 -7.78
N TYR A 122 6.96 -1.92 -9.01
CA TYR A 122 6.63 -3.01 -9.90
C TYR A 122 7.64 -4.12 -9.69
N SER A 123 7.20 -5.24 -9.11
CA SER A 123 8.07 -6.36 -8.77
C SER A 123 7.34 -7.69 -8.91
N LYS A 124 8.10 -8.77 -9.10
CA LYS A 124 7.65 -10.16 -8.94
C LYS A 124 7.49 -10.58 -7.49
N GLN A 125 8.02 -9.80 -6.54
CA GLN A 125 7.85 -10.11 -5.13
C GLN A 125 6.39 -9.92 -4.71
N VAL A 126 5.91 -10.81 -3.84
CA VAL A 126 4.56 -10.77 -3.26
C VAL A 126 4.71 -10.88 -1.75
N LYS A 127 3.81 -10.20 -1.04
CA LYS A 127 3.66 -10.34 0.42
C LYS A 127 3.58 -11.81 0.79
N ASP A 128 4.20 -12.15 1.91
CA ASP A 128 4.13 -13.51 2.40
C ASP A 128 2.73 -13.86 2.95
N VAL A 129 2.56 -15.12 3.34
CA VAL A 129 1.28 -15.68 3.77
C VAL A 129 0.83 -15.21 5.15
N TYR A 130 1.66 -14.48 5.89
CA TYR A 130 1.38 -14.01 7.24
C TYR A 130 0.79 -12.60 7.27
N GLU A 131 0.79 -11.93 6.13
CA GLU A 131 0.27 -10.58 5.98
C GLU A 131 -1.28 -10.55 6.02
N PRO A 132 -1.89 -9.52 6.65
CA PRO A 132 -1.23 -8.37 7.25
C PRO A 132 -0.76 -8.63 8.70
N ASN A 133 0.53 -8.50 8.97
CA ASN A 133 1.13 -8.55 10.30
C ASN A 133 1.94 -7.28 10.64
N ASP A 134 1.58 -6.19 9.95
CA ASP A 134 2.04 -4.80 10.11
C ASP A 134 1.86 -4.19 11.52
N LYS A 135 1.06 -4.85 12.37
CA LYS A 135 0.67 -4.35 13.70
C LYS A 135 0.83 -5.41 14.77
N LYS A 136 1.20 -4.96 15.97
CA LYS A 136 1.38 -5.82 17.15
C LYS A 136 0.16 -6.66 17.47
N GLU A 137 -1.04 -6.13 17.26
CA GLU A 137 -2.31 -6.83 17.52
C GLU A 137 -2.53 -8.01 16.56
N LYS A 138 -1.92 -7.95 15.37
CA LYS A 138 -1.94 -9.02 14.35
C LYS A 138 -0.70 -9.90 14.39
N ALA A 139 0.12 -9.79 15.44
CA ALA A 139 1.38 -10.51 15.53
C ALA A 139 1.21 -12.02 15.35
N VAL A 140 2.04 -12.59 14.47
CA VAL A 140 1.98 -14.01 14.09
C VAL A 140 2.63 -14.86 15.17
N LEU A 141 1.95 -15.94 15.57
CA LEU A 141 2.48 -16.86 16.57
C LEU A 141 3.62 -17.70 15.98
N LEU A 142 4.81 -17.58 16.57
CA LEU A 142 6.01 -18.34 16.22
C LEU A 142 6.02 -19.66 17.00
N GLN A 143 5.64 -20.75 16.32
CA GLN A 143 5.67 -22.13 16.83
C GLN A 143 6.57 -23.06 16.00
N ASN A 144 6.88 -22.65 14.78
CA ASN A 144 7.74 -23.31 13.81
C ASN A 144 8.41 -22.25 12.94
N ASP A 145 9.35 -22.65 12.09
CA ASP A 145 10.01 -21.72 11.17
C ASP A 145 8.98 -21.02 10.28
N LYS A 146 9.16 -19.71 10.10
CA LYS A 146 8.32 -18.84 9.29
C LYS A 146 9.17 -18.24 8.17
N GLN A 147 8.71 -18.40 6.93
CA GLN A 147 9.31 -17.73 5.78
C GLN A 147 8.50 -16.48 5.47
N GLY A 148 9.13 -15.32 5.60
CA GLY A 148 8.49 -14.04 5.35
C GLY A 148 9.35 -13.14 4.47
N ASN A 149 8.81 -11.97 4.15
CA ASN A 149 9.59 -10.90 3.51
C ASN A 149 9.15 -9.55 4.05
N VAL A 150 10.09 -8.63 4.15
CA VAL A 150 9.83 -7.22 4.46
C VAL A 150 10.48 -6.35 3.41
N TYR A 151 9.91 -5.19 3.16
CA TYR A 151 10.43 -4.24 2.20
C TYR A 151 10.62 -2.85 2.78
N TYR A 152 11.56 -2.12 2.20
CA TYR A 152 11.76 -0.70 2.47
C TYR A 152 12.22 -0.02 1.20
N TYR A 153 11.47 0.99 0.77
CA TYR A 153 11.75 1.82 -0.39
C TYR A 153 11.62 3.29 -0.03
N ARG A 154 12.47 4.10 -0.67
CA ARG A 154 12.46 5.56 -0.60
C ARG A 154 12.57 6.14 -2.00
N SER A 155 11.68 7.05 -2.33
CA SER A 155 11.70 7.80 -3.59
C SER A 155 12.72 8.96 -3.58
N HIS A 156 12.98 9.57 -4.73
CA HIS A 156 13.83 10.78 -4.82
C HIS A 156 13.23 11.99 -4.10
N GLU A 157 11.91 12.08 -4.03
CA GLU A 157 11.21 13.14 -3.28
C GLU A 157 11.08 12.84 -1.78
N GLY A 158 11.50 11.65 -1.34
CA GLY A 158 11.53 11.24 0.06
C GLY A 158 10.29 10.49 0.55
N THR A 159 9.29 10.23 -0.30
CA THR A 159 8.18 9.30 -0.02
C THR A 159 8.73 7.92 0.33
N VAL A 160 8.26 7.35 1.44
CA VAL A 160 8.67 6.04 1.97
C VAL A 160 7.54 5.04 1.80
N LEU A 161 7.90 3.82 1.38
CA LEU A 161 7.05 2.64 1.42
C LEU A 161 7.82 1.59 2.22
N GLU A 162 7.31 1.24 3.39
CA GLU A 162 7.97 0.29 4.29
C GLU A 162 6.98 -0.72 4.84
N ASP A 163 7.53 -1.87 5.22
CA ASP A 163 6.83 -2.96 5.87
C ASP A 163 7.53 -3.39 7.16
N GLU A 164 6.74 -3.87 8.11
CA GLU A 164 7.18 -4.29 9.43
C GLU A 164 6.41 -5.52 9.88
N ASP A 165 7.12 -6.61 10.16
CA ASP A 165 6.48 -7.83 10.61
C ASP A 165 6.44 -7.94 12.12
N TRP A 166 5.24 -8.09 12.68
CA TRP A 166 5.07 -8.45 14.07
C TRP A 166 4.92 -9.96 14.25
N TYR A 167 5.71 -10.50 15.18
CA TYR A 167 5.63 -11.88 15.64
C TYR A 167 5.43 -11.91 17.15
N LYS A 168 4.96 -13.05 17.65
CA LYS A 168 4.86 -13.32 19.08
C LYS A 168 5.26 -14.75 19.39
N VAL A 169 5.83 -14.95 20.57
CA VAL A 169 6.20 -16.27 21.08
C VAL A 169 5.62 -16.45 22.47
N ARG A 170 5.09 -17.64 22.75
CA ARG A 170 4.58 -18.01 24.06
C ARG A 170 5.71 -18.63 24.88
N ILE A 171 6.04 -18.00 26.01
CA ILE A 171 7.18 -18.39 26.84
C ILE A 171 6.68 -18.67 28.26
N PRO A 172 6.94 -19.87 28.83
CA PRO A 172 6.58 -20.18 30.21
C PRO A 172 7.29 -19.28 31.23
N ALA A 173 6.84 -19.33 32.48
CA ALA A 173 7.42 -18.57 33.58
C ALA A 173 8.92 -18.87 33.75
N LYS A 174 9.74 -17.83 33.91
CA LYS A 174 11.21 -17.92 34.12
C LYS A 174 11.96 -18.67 33.02
N ARG A 175 11.44 -18.66 31.79
CA ARG A 175 12.03 -19.29 30.61
C ARG A 175 12.41 -18.23 29.58
N GLN A 176 13.13 -18.65 28.54
CA GLN A 176 13.49 -17.83 27.41
C GLN A 176 13.23 -18.57 26.09
N ALA A 177 12.93 -17.82 25.04
CA ALA A 177 12.92 -18.30 23.68
C ALA A 177 14.21 -17.87 22.97
N LYS A 178 14.82 -18.79 22.23
CA LYS A 178 15.92 -18.53 21.31
C LYS A 178 15.37 -18.53 19.90
N ILE A 179 15.51 -17.41 19.22
CA ILE A 179 15.12 -17.26 17.81
C ILE A 179 16.34 -16.90 16.97
N ALA A 180 16.26 -17.08 15.66
CA ALA A 180 17.24 -16.57 14.73
C ALA A 180 16.55 -16.13 13.44
N ILE A 181 17.12 -15.15 12.76
CA ILE A 181 16.70 -14.76 11.41
C ILE A 181 17.76 -15.22 10.42
N VAL A 182 17.33 -15.89 9.36
CA VAL A 182 18.20 -16.40 8.29
C VAL A 182 17.83 -15.67 7.01
N TYR A 183 18.84 -15.07 6.40
CA TYR A 183 18.71 -14.30 5.17
C TYR A 183 20.03 -14.36 4.39
N ASP A 184 19.96 -14.06 3.10
CA ASP A 184 21.12 -13.98 2.21
C ASP A 184 21.35 -12.53 1.77
N ALA A 185 22.18 -11.81 2.53
CA ALA A 185 22.56 -10.43 2.24
C ALA A 185 23.98 -10.16 2.73
N ALA A 186 24.72 -9.32 2.00
CA ALA A 186 26.08 -8.93 2.36
C ALA A 186 26.14 -8.03 3.61
N ASN A 187 25.07 -7.26 3.86
CA ASN A 187 24.94 -6.37 5.01
C ASN A 187 24.01 -6.98 6.08
N LEU A 188 23.78 -6.25 7.16
CA LEU A 188 22.82 -6.59 8.21
C LEU A 188 21.52 -5.79 7.99
N PRO A 189 20.64 -6.19 7.06
CA PRO A 189 19.51 -5.36 6.65
C PRO A 189 18.39 -5.35 7.70
N PHE A 190 18.35 -6.31 8.63
CA PHE A 190 17.24 -6.46 9.58
C PHE A 190 17.50 -5.74 10.91
N ILE A 191 16.41 -5.25 11.50
CA ILE A 191 16.31 -4.80 12.88
C ILE A 191 15.26 -5.65 13.58
N ILE A 192 15.60 -6.22 14.73
CA ILE A 192 14.62 -6.86 15.62
C ILE A 192 14.44 -6.00 16.86
N THR A 193 13.21 -5.55 17.09
CA THR A 193 12.80 -4.82 18.29
C THR A 193 12.11 -5.78 19.26
N LYS A 194 12.74 -5.99 20.42
CA LYS A 194 12.26 -6.89 21.48
C LYS A 194 11.06 -6.28 22.24
N PRO A 195 10.25 -7.10 22.95
CA PRO A 195 9.13 -6.62 23.74
C PRO A 195 9.55 -5.62 24.83
N TYR A 196 8.61 -4.80 25.32
CA TYR A 196 8.76 -3.87 26.46
C TYR A 196 9.79 -2.73 26.27
N ASN A 197 9.76 -2.00 25.14
CA ASN A 197 10.81 -1.01 24.80
C ASN A 197 12.23 -1.62 24.92
N GLY A 198 12.35 -2.91 24.64
CA GLY A 198 13.61 -3.61 24.68
C GLY A 198 14.61 -3.04 23.69
N SER A 199 15.85 -3.54 23.75
CA SER A 199 16.86 -3.22 22.76
C SER A 199 16.39 -3.57 21.35
N SER A 200 16.76 -2.70 20.40
CA SER A 200 16.79 -3.06 18.99
C SER A 200 18.15 -3.66 18.67
N GLU A 201 18.16 -4.77 17.95
CA GLU A 201 19.38 -5.46 17.54
C GLU A 201 19.40 -5.59 16.00
N LYS A 202 20.59 -5.49 15.41
CA LYS A 202 20.85 -5.80 14.01
C LYS A 202 21.53 -7.18 13.93
N PRO A 203 20.76 -8.28 13.90
CA PRO A 203 21.34 -9.61 13.98
C PRO A 203 22.10 -9.94 12.69
N ALA A 204 23.25 -10.60 12.84
CA ALA A 204 23.83 -11.36 11.72
C ALA A 204 22.94 -12.54 11.35
N THR A 205 23.04 -12.99 10.10
CA THR A 205 22.34 -14.20 9.64
C THR A 205 22.65 -15.38 10.55
N ASN A 206 21.62 -16.15 10.92
CA ASN A 206 21.70 -17.26 11.89
C ASN A 206 22.15 -16.89 13.32
N ALA A 207 22.32 -15.61 13.66
CA ALA A 207 22.66 -15.23 15.03
C ALA A 207 21.49 -15.46 15.99
N VAL A 208 21.79 -15.99 17.18
CA VAL A 208 20.79 -16.26 18.21
C VAL A 208 20.35 -14.97 18.89
N ILE A 209 19.04 -14.80 18.99
CA ILE A 209 18.38 -13.66 19.64
C ILE A 209 17.51 -14.23 20.76
N ILE A 210 17.67 -13.67 21.96
CA ILE A 210 17.00 -14.15 23.16
C ILE A 210 15.83 -13.24 23.51
N ILE A 211 14.67 -13.84 23.72
CA ILE A 211 13.47 -13.20 24.30
C ILE A 211 13.19 -13.87 25.64
N LYS A 212 13.22 -13.09 26.73
CA LYS A 212 13.08 -13.62 28.09
C LYS A 212 11.69 -13.36 28.65
N ASN A 213 11.16 -14.33 29.39
CA ASN A 213 10.05 -14.14 30.29
C ASN A 213 10.52 -14.28 31.74
N ASP A 214 10.92 -13.16 32.33
CA ASP A 214 11.39 -13.12 33.72
C ASP A 214 10.23 -13.10 34.74
N THR A 215 8.98 -13.22 34.29
CA THR A 215 7.81 -13.20 35.18
C THR A 215 7.44 -14.59 35.69
N ASP A 216 6.60 -14.64 36.72
CA ASP A 216 6.17 -15.88 37.38
C ASP A 216 5.03 -16.60 36.64
N GLY A 217 4.56 -16.05 35.52
CA GLY A 217 3.50 -16.63 34.70
C GLY A 217 3.93 -16.78 33.24
N GLU A 218 3.25 -17.66 32.50
CA GLU A 218 3.40 -17.74 31.05
C GLU A 218 2.98 -16.41 30.39
N LYS A 219 3.72 -16.00 29.36
CA LYS A 219 3.42 -14.79 28.59
C LYS A 219 3.56 -15.01 27.09
N GLU A 220 2.68 -14.36 26.34
CA GLU A 220 2.90 -14.11 24.92
C GLU A 220 3.67 -12.79 24.77
N LEU A 221 4.88 -12.88 24.24
CA LEU A 221 5.78 -11.76 24.07
C LEU A 221 5.94 -11.45 22.57
N SER A 222 5.48 -10.27 22.18
CA SER A 222 5.58 -9.80 20.79
C SER A 222 6.89 -9.06 20.53
N PHE A 223 7.46 -9.28 19.36
CA PHE A 223 8.63 -8.58 18.83
C PHE A 223 8.37 -8.19 17.38
N LYS A 224 9.14 -7.22 16.89
CA LYS A 224 9.01 -6.68 15.53
C LYS A 224 10.26 -6.95 14.73
N ILE A 225 10.09 -7.31 13.46
CA ILE A 225 11.15 -7.39 12.45
C ILE A 225 10.90 -6.26 11.45
N SER A 226 11.90 -5.44 11.20
CA SER A 226 11.86 -4.38 10.19
C SER A 226 13.20 -4.27 9.49
N LEU A 227 13.29 -3.45 8.45
CA LEU A 227 14.57 -3.16 7.81
C LEU A 227 15.28 -1.95 8.44
N ASP A 228 16.61 -1.99 8.43
CA ASP A 228 17.45 -0.84 8.73
C ASP A 228 17.29 0.20 7.62
N ARG A 229 16.72 1.36 7.95
CA ARG A 229 16.50 2.43 6.98
C ARG A 229 17.78 2.93 6.31
N ASN A 230 18.96 2.64 6.87
CA ASN A 230 20.26 2.96 6.28
C ASN A 230 20.64 2.08 5.09
N ILE A 231 19.88 1.02 4.77
CA ILE A 231 20.06 0.29 3.50
C ILE A 231 19.90 1.22 2.29
N VAL A 232 19.14 2.31 2.45
CA VAL A 232 19.12 3.43 1.51
C VAL A 232 19.88 4.59 2.12
N VAL A 233 20.97 5.00 1.47
CA VAL A 233 21.77 6.16 1.90
C VAL A 233 20.87 7.39 2.04
N SER A 234 21.01 8.13 3.13
CA SER A 234 20.19 9.32 3.37
C SER A 234 20.28 10.31 2.21
N GLY A 235 19.12 10.77 1.72
CA GLY A 235 19.02 11.67 0.57
C GLY A 235 19.13 10.98 -0.80
N SER A 236 19.33 9.65 -0.83
CA SER A 236 19.24 8.84 -2.03
C SER A 236 17.90 8.13 -2.12
N ALA A 237 17.51 7.82 -3.35
CA ALA A 237 16.36 6.98 -3.63
C ALA A 237 16.83 5.54 -3.85
N GLY A 238 16.10 4.57 -3.32
CA GLY A 238 16.45 3.16 -3.43
C GLY A 238 15.51 2.30 -2.61
N GLY A 239 15.87 1.05 -2.42
CA GLY A 239 15.10 0.12 -1.61
C GLY A 239 15.10 -1.27 -2.20
N GLU A 240 14.66 -2.22 -1.38
CA GLU A 240 14.66 -3.63 -1.70
C GLU A 240 13.66 -4.37 -0.81
N CYS A 241 13.21 -5.53 -1.28
CA CYS A 241 12.43 -6.49 -0.53
C CYS A 241 13.36 -7.63 -0.11
N TYR A 242 13.45 -7.92 1.19
CA TYR A 242 14.32 -8.95 1.73
C TYR A 242 13.51 -10.15 2.21
N PRO A 243 13.65 -11.32 1.59
CA PRO A 243 13.12 -12.56 2.14
C PRO A 243 13.96 -13.00 3.35
N TYR A 244 13.30 -13.63 4.31
CA TYR A 244 13.96 -14.21 5.47
C TYR A 244 13.24 -15.48 5.95
N THR A 245 13.97 -16.29 6.72
CA THR A 245 13.39 -17.36 7.54
C THR A 245 13.60 -17.03 9.01
N LEU A 246 12.51 -16.82 9.73
CA LEU A 246 12.49 -16.67 11.19
C LEU A 246 12.38 -18.07 11.82
N ARG A 247 13.39 -18.44 12.60
CA ARG A 247 13.49 -19.74 13.26
C ARG A 247 13.20 -19.65 14.75
N LEU A 248 12.45 -20.62 15.26
CA LEU A 248 12.36 -20.88 16.70
C LEU A 248 13.31 -22.02 17.05
N LEU A 249 14.43 -21.70 17.68
CA LEU A 249 15.50 -22.66 17.97
C LEU A 249 15.16 -23.51 19.21
N SER A 250 14.73 -22.87 20.29
CA SER A 250 14.29 -23.54 21.51
C SER A 250 13.47 -22.61 22.41
N ILE A 251 12.72 -23.22 23.33
CA ILE A 251 12.14 -22.58 24.51
C ILE A 251 12.62 -23.37 25.72
N GLU A 252 13.35 -22.72 26.62
CA GLU A 252 14.08 -23.36 27.72
C GLU A 252 14.22 -22.49 28.96
#